data_AF-A0A932U257-F1
#
_entry.id   AF-A0A932U257-F1
#
_cell.length_a   1.000
_cell.length_b   1.000
_cell.length_c   1.000
_cell.angle_alpha   90.00
_cell.angle_beta   90.00
_cell.angle_gamma   90.00
#
_symmetry.space_group_name_H-M   'P 1'
#
loop_
_entity.id
_entity.type
_entity.pdbx_description
1 polymer ?
#
loop_
_entity_poly.entity_id
_entity_poly.type
_entity_poly.pdbx_seq_one_letter_code
_entity_poly.pdbx_strand_id
1 'polypeptide(L)'
;MSQLLRGMEPLPTHISLLRGVNVGGNKKIRMADLKALYESLGFSAVTTYVQSGNVVFDADSADAPALIARIEAAVAERFGFDVTVLLRSADDLRRILD
;
A
#
# COMPACT_ATOMS: atom_id res chain seq x y z
N MET A 1 -25.70 4.77 18.65
CA MET A 1 -26.21 3.88 17.58
C MET A 1 -25.40 3.95 16.26
N SER A 2 -24.47 4.90 16.07
CA SER A 2 -23.68 5.02 14.82
C SER A 2 -22.28 4.38 14.84
N GLN A 3 -21.79 3.85 15.97
CA GLN A 3 -20.50 3.14 16.02
C GLN A 3 -20.59 1.63 15.74
N LEU A 4 -21.78 1.03 15.84
CA LEU A 4 -21.99 -0.41 15.62
C LEU A 4 -22.13 -0.80 14.13
N LEU A 5 -22.34 0.17 13.23
CA LEU A 5 -22.52 -0.08 11.79
C LEU A 5 -21.23 0.08 10.96
N ARG A 6 -20.14 0.60 11.55
CA ARG A 6 -18.86 0.79 10.83
C ARG A 6 -18.17 -0.52 10.45
N GLY A 7 -18.53 -1.64 11.06
CA GLY A 7 -17.99 -2.96 10.73
C GLY A 7 -18.61 -3.63 9.50
N MET A 8 -19.55 -2.97 8.81
CA MET A 8 -20.30 -3.55 7.68
C MET A 8 -20.04 -2.85 6.33
N GLU A 9 -19.40 -1.68 6.32
CA GLU A 9 -19.01 -1.01 5.08
C GLU A 9 -17.62 -1.50 4.66
N PRO A 10 -17.43 -1.91 3.40
CA PRO A 10 -16.11 -2.32 2.91
C PRO A 10 -15.14 -1.14 3.01
N LEU A 11 -13.96 -1.40 3.56
CA LEU A 11 -12.89 -0.42 3.64
C LEU A 11 -12.47 0.04 2.23
N PRO A 12 -12.08 1.31 2.05
CA PRO A 12 -11.64 1.79 0.75
C PRO A 12 -10.36 1.10 0.29
N THR A 13 -10.39 0.60 -0.94
CA THR A 13 -9.24 -0.05 -1.59
C THR A 13 -8.27 0.98 -2.17
N HIS A 14 -7.01 0.81 -1.81
CA HIS A 14 -5.90 1.64 -2.22
C HIS A 14 -4.88 0.82 -3.02
N ILE A 15 -4.17 1.52 -3.91
CA ILE A 15 -3.07 0.99 -4.70
C ILE A 15 -1.84 1.87 -4.42
N SER A 16 -0.81 1.29 -3.84
CA SER A 16 0.50 1.92 -3.66
C SER A 16 1.49 1.42 -4.70
N LEU A 17 2.16 2.35 -5.37
CA LEU A 17 3.17 2.10 -6.38
C LEU A 17 4.53 2.55 -5.84
N LEU A 18 5.37 1.61 -5.43
CA LEU A 18 6.71 1.90 -4.89
C LEU A 18 7.70 2.12 -6.04
N ARG A 19 8.34 3.29 -6.07
CA ARG A 19 9.28 3.64 -7.14
C ARG A 19 10.67 3.01 -6.94
N GLY A 20 11.17 2.38 -8.02
CA GLY A 20 12.56 1.91 -8.12
C GLY A 20 12.88 0.64 -7.33
N VAL A 21 11.87 -0.12 -6.92
CA VAL A 21 12.03 -1.42 -6.25
C VAL A 21 12.38 -2.50 -7.26
N ASN A 22 13.35 -3.37 -6.93
CA ASN A 22 13.79 -4.51 -7.75
C ASN A 22 14.31 -4.18 -9.17
N VAL A 23 14.64 -2.91 -9.45
CA VAL A 23 15.20 -2.49 -10.75
C VAL A 23 16.72 -2.44 -10.70
N GLY A 24 17.39 -3.02 -11.70
CA GLY A 24 18.85 -2.98 -11.83
C GLY A 24 19.61 -3.61 -10.65
N GLY A 25 18.97 -4.52 -9.90
CA GLY A 25 19.54 -5.14 -8.71
C GLY A 25 19.53 -4.27 -7.45
N ASN A 26 18.96 -3.07 -7.50
CA ASN A 26 18.83 -2.16 -6.37
C ASN A 26 17.50 -2.36 -5.62
N LYS A 27 17.45 -1.88 -4.37
CA LYS A 27 16.22 -1.85 -3.53
C LYS A 27 15.45 -3.17 -3.57
N LYS A 28 16.15 -4.26 -3.23
CA LYS A 28 15.61 -5.62 -3.34
C LYS A 28 14.56 -5.87 -2.25
N ILE A 29 13.36 -6.22 -2.66
CA ILE A 29 12.26 -6.59 -1.77
C ILE A 29 11.63 -7.89 -2.28
N ARG A 30 11.55 -8.90 -1.42
CA ARG A 30 10.70 -10.07 -1.67
C ARG A 30 9.25 -9.69 -1.44
N MET A 31 8.36 -10.05 -2.36
CA MET A 31 6.96 -9.65 -2.27
C MET A 31 6.22 -10.25 -1.08
N ALA A 32 6.65 -11.43 -0.60
CA ALA A 32 6.15 -11.99 0.65
C ALA A 32 6.48 -11.09 1.85
N ASP A 33 7.70 -10.54 1.91
CA ASP A 33 8.11 -9.62 2.97
C ASP A 33 7.40 -8.27 2.85
N LEU A 34 7.19 -7.78 1.62
CA LEU A 34 6.41 -6.56 1.37
C LEU A 34 4.95 -6.72 1.82
N LYS A 35 4.33 -7.86 1.48
CA LYS A 35 2.97 -8.19 1.92
C LYS A 35 2.89 -8.21 3.45
N ALA A 36 3.81 -8.93 4.11
CA ALA A 36 3.87 -9.01 5.56
C ALA A 36 4.06 -7.64 6.23
N LEU A 37 4.81 -6.72 5.61
CA LEU A 37 4.93 -5.34 6.09
C LEU A 37 3.59 -4.60 6.06
N TYR A 38 2.81 -4.73 4.98
CA TYR A 38 1.50 -4.07 4.89
C TYR A 38 0.51 -4.65 5.89
N GLU A 39 0.53 -5.98 6.08
CA GLU A 39 -0.28 -6.65 7.09
C GLU A 39 0.09 -6.21 8.52
N SER A 40 1.39 -6.00 8.81
CA SER A 40 1.82 -5.50 10.13
C SER A 40 1.43 -4.05 10.39
N LEU A 41 1.17 -3.27 9.34
CA LEU A 41 0.56 -1.94 9.43
C LEU A 41 -0.97 -2.00 9.65
N GLY A 42 -1.55 -3.19 9.81
CA GLY A 42 -2.98 -3.36 10.03
C GLY A 42 -3.83 -3.10 8.79
N PHE A 43 -3.21 -3.08 7.61
CA PHE A 43 -3.95 -3.09 6.35
C PHE A 43 -4.49 -4.49 6.05
N SER A 44 -5.61 -4.55 5.34
CA SER A 44 -6.28 -5.81 5.01
C SER A 44 -6.34 -6.02 3.50
N ALA A 45 -6.80 -7.19 3.06
CA ALA A 45 -6.88 -7.58 1.65
C ALA A 45 -5.56 -7.38 0.85
N VAL A 46 -4.41 -7.49 1.52
CA VAL A 46 -3.10 -7.13 0.95
C VAL A 46 -2.70 -8.10 -0.16
N THR A 47 -2.49 -7.56 -1.35
CA THR A 47 -2.05 -8.29 -2.54
C THR A 47 -0.92 -7.53 -3.24
N THR A 48 0.17 -8.23 -3.59
CA THR A 48 1.28 -7.67 -4.36
C THR A 48 1.21 -8.10 -5.83
N TYR A 49 1.64 -7.25 -6.76
CA TYR A 49 1.67 -7.56 -8.18
C TYR A 49 3.10 -7.79 -8.71
N VAL A 50 3.41 -9.04 -9.10
CA VAL A 50 4.72 -9.46 -9.64
C VAL A 50 5.87 -8.97 -8.74
N GLN A 51 7.07 -8.67 -9.26
CA GLN A 51 8.18 -8.11 -8.48
C GLN A 51 8.27 -6.57 -8.58
N SER A 52 7.15 -5.91 -8.88
CA SER A 52 7.13 -4.49 -9.22
C SER A 52 7.11 -3.54 -8.02
N GLY A 53 6.82 -4.05 -6.81
CA GLY A 53 6.57 -3.21 -5.63
C GLY A 53 5.17 -2.58 -5.60
N ASN A 54 4.27 -2.97 -6.51
CA ASN A 54 2.87 -2.54 -6.49
C ASN A 54 2.08 -3.36 -5.48
N VAL A 55 1.30 -2.70 -4.63
CA VAL A 55 0.48 -3.33 -3.59
C VAL A 55 -0.94 -2.77 -3.63
N VAL A 56 -1.92 -3.67 -3.59
CA VAL A 56 -3.34 -3.37 -3.41
C VAL A 56 -3.71 -3.77 -1.98
N PHE A 57 -4.40 -2.90 -1.26
CA PHE A 57 -4.78 -3.12 0.13
C PHE A 57 -5.96 -2.26 0.53
N ASP A 58 -6.67 -2.70 1.58
CA ASP A 58 -7.77 -1.98 2.18
C ASP A 58 -7.31 -1.30 3.48
N ALA A 59 -7.69 -0.04 3.67
CA ALA A 59 -7.34 0.77 4.84
C ALA A 59 -8.49 1.69 5.26
N ASP A 60 -8.67 1.90 6.57
CA ASP A 60 -9.74 2.74 7.15
C ASP A 60 -9.47 4.26 7.04
N SER A 61 -8.29 4.65 6.58
CA SER A 61 -7.89 6.05 6.44
C SER A 61 -8.18 6.57 5.03
N ALA A 62 -8.86 7.72 4.95
CA ALA A 62 -8.96 8.52 3.72
C ALA A 62 -7.81 9.54 3.57
N ASP A 63 -6.90 9.64 4.55
CA ASP A 63 -5.76 10.56 4.51
C ASP A 63 -4.59 9.93 3.74
N ALA A 64 -4.55 10.21 2.44
CA ALA A 64 -3.52 9.71 1.54
C ALA A 64 -2.09 10.14 1.93
N PRO A 65 -1.81 11.43 2.25
CA PRO A 65 -0.50 11.84 2.78
C PRO A 65 -0.03 11.03 4.00
N ALA A 66 -0.93 10.79 4.98
CA ALA A 66 -0.58 10.01 6.16
C ALA A 66 -0.27 8.54 5.83
N LEU A 67 -1.04 7.93 4.93
CA LEU A 67 -0.79 6.57 4.45
C LEU A 67 0.55 6.46 3.72
N ILE A 68 0.87 7.42 2.84
CA ILE A 68 2.14 7.48 2.12
C ILE A 68 3.31 7.54 3.11
N ALA A 69 3.30 8.50 4.03
CA ALA A 69 4.37 8.67 5.01
C ALA A 69 4.56 7.43 5.88
N ARG A 70 3.46 6.79 6.29
CA ARG A 70 3.49 5.56 7.10
C ARG A 70 4.11 4.39 6.34
N ILE A 71 3.78 4.21 5.07
CA ILE A 71 4.35 3.16 4.22
C ILE A 71 5.83 3.42 3.96
N GLU A 72 6.21 4.65 3.60
CA GLU A 72 7.59 5.03 3.32
C GLU A 72 8.49 4.81 4.55
N ALA A 73 8.06 5.25 5.73
CA ALA A 73 8.76 5.02 6.98
C ALA A 73 8.92 3.53 7.30
N ALA A 74 7.85 2.74 7.14
CA ALA A 74 7.88 1.31 7.41
C ALA A 74 8.80 0.55 6.43
N VAL A 75 8.86 0.96 5.16
CA VAL A 75 9.78 0.40 4.16
C VAL A 75 11.22 0.76 4.51
N ALA A 76 11.50 2.01 4.87
CA ALA A 76 12.82 2.45 5.27
C ALA A 76 13.32 1.69 6.50
N GLU A 77 12.48 1.54 7.52
CA GLU A 77 12.79 0.81 8.75
C GLU A 77 13.03 -0.69 8.48
N ARG A 78 12.17 -1.33 7.68
CA ARG A 78 12.23 -2.78 7.46
C ARG A 78 13.32 -3.20 6.49
N PHE A 79 13.56 -2.42 5.43
CA PHE A 79 14.41 -2.80 4.31
C PHE A 79 15.68 -1.96 4.17
N GLY A 80 15.84 -0.90 4.96
CA GLY A 80 17.07 -0.11 5.05
C GLY A 80 17.30 0.85 3.89
N PHE A 81 16.25 1.24 3.17
CA PHE A 81 16.33 2.25 2.11
C PHE A 81 15.00 2.98 1.91
N ASP A 82 15.10 4.24 1.48
CA ASP A 82 13.93 5.04 1.14
C ASP A 82 13.34 4.63 -0.21
N VAL A 83 12.02 4.70 -0.30
CA VAL A 83 11.26 4.60 -1.53
C VAL A 83 10.31 5.78 -1.61
N THR A 84 9.93 6.16 -2.82
CA THR A 84 8.80 7.08 -2.99
C THR A 84 7.56 6.26 -3.31
N VAL A 85 6.47 6.53 -2.59
CA VAL A 85 5.18 5.88 -2.77
C VAL A 85 4.22 6.80 -3.50
N LEU A 86 3.64 6.31 -4.59
CA LEU A 86 2.49 6.93 -5.21
C LEU A 86 1.23 6.16 -4.81
N LEU A 87 0.30 6.83 -4.12
CA LEU A 87 -0.97 6.23 -3.71
C LEU A 87 -2.09 6.63 -4.68
N ARG A 88 -2.95 5.66 -5.03
CA ARG A 88 -4.17 5.86 -5.83
C ARG A 88 -5.32 5.12 -5.18
N SER A 89 -6.53 5.67 -5.31
CA SER A 89 -7.74 4.90 -5.05
C SER A 89 -8.06 3.98 -6.24
N ALA A 90 -8.87 2.95 -6.01
CA ALA A 90 -9.40 2.14 -7.12
C ALA A 90 -10.18 2.99 -8.13
N ASP A 91 -10.91 4.01 -7.68
CA ASP A 91 -11.67 4.91 -8.55
C ASP A 91 -10.78 5.83 -9.39
N ASP A 92 -9.64 6.28 -8.86
CA ASP A 92 -8.68 7.05 -9.66
C ASP A 92 -8.11 6.22 -10.81
N LEU A 93 -7.82 4.94 -10.57
CA LEU A 93 -7.34 4.05 -11.64
C LEU A 93 -8.42 3.76 -12.67
N ARG A 94 -9.68 3.51 -12.24
CA ARG A 94 -10.80 3.32 -13.18
C ARG A 94 -10.97 4.52 -14.10
N ARG A 95 -10.95 5.74 -13.55
CA ARG A 95 -11.06 6.99 -14.33
C ARG A 95 -9.95 7.21 -15.37
N ILE A 96 -8.81 6.52 -15.26
CA ILE A 96 -7.73 6.59 -16.26
C ILE A 96 -7.94 5.60 -17.42
N LEU A 97 -8.72 4.54 -17.18
CA LEU A 97 -8.98 3.49 -18.17
C LEU A 97 -10.17 3.80 -19.08
N ASP A 98 -11.05 4.71 -18.65
CA ASP A 98 -12.19 5.22 -19.41
C ASP A 98 -11.77 6.31 -20.41
#